data_AF-A0A4V1X8W0-F1
#
_entry.id   AF-A0A4V1X8W0-F1
#
_cell.length_a   1.000
_cell.length_b   1.000
_cell.length_c   1.000
_cell.angle_alpha   90.00
_cell.angle_beta   90.00
_cell.angle_gamma   90.00
#
_symmetry.space_group_name_H-M   'P 1'
#
loop_
_entity.id
_entity.type
_entity.pdbx_description
1 polymer ?
#
loop_
_entity_poly.entity_id
_entity_poly.type
_entity_poly.pdbx_seq_one_letter_code
_entity_poly.pdbx_strand_id
1 'polypeptide(L)'
;MTPDEEFWTESLRDSGATPVPEVPVNRQSFAGESHHHETIKLRWPNIAGYEWPTSYDAATIVQLAWALLVAQYTGSTDIAMRRAGGKCVFPIRIQLNWDMTIAEASRAVGEQSRQSMAHSANCHLGNIRSLSADTRRECDFQFTLTIRDSLDPASDLAVEDAATRLRDVNLLSSDDRCRVLSYNAEVPPRIDETVYQLLAQQAAKRPESQALDACDGQAIEN
;
A
#
# COMPACT_ATOMS: atom_id res chain seq x y z
N MET A 1 1.83 -2.36 33.54
CA MET A 1 1.46 -1.89 32.20
C MET A 1 0.25 -1.00 32.38
N THR A 2 0.21 0.19 31.80
CA THR A 2 -0.96 1.08 31.86
C THR A 2 -2.04 0.60 30.88
N PRO A 3 -3.32 1.00 31.02
CA PRO A 3 -4.37 0.64 30.06
C PRO A 3 -4.02 1.03 28.62
N ASP A 4 -3.32 2.14 28.42
CA ASP A 4 -2.86 2.59 27.11
C ASP A 4 -1.76 1.67 26.56
N GLU A 5 -0.79 1.28 27.39
CA GLU A 5 0.27 0.34 27.00
C GLU A 5 -0.29 -1.06 26.66
N GLU A 6 -1.29 -1.53 27.41
CA GLU A 6 -1.98 -2.79 27.13
C GLU A 6 -2.72 -2.74 25.80
N PHE A 7 -3.44 -1.65 25.54
CA PHE A 7 -4.11 -1.42 24.25
C PHE A 7 -3.11 -1.45 23.08
N TRP A 8 -1.99 -0.74 23.18
CA TRP A 8 -0.99 -0.70 22.10
C TRP A 8 -0.30 -2.04 21.90
N THR A 9 -0.03 -2.76 22.98
CA THR A 9 0.55 -4.11 22.92
C THR A 9 -0.40 -5.07 22.22
N GLU A 10 -1.69 -5.01 22.54
CA GLU A 10 -2.69 -5.93 21.99
C GLU A 10 -3.07 -5.58 20.55
N SER A 11 -3.32 -4.29 20.25
CA SER A 11 -3.74 -3.85 18.92
C SER A 11 -2.70 -4.11 17.82
N LEU A 12 -1.42 -4.20 18.19
CA LEU A 12 -0.31 -4.42 17.25
C LEU A 12 0.29 -5.83 17.35
N ARG A 13 -0.23 -6.69 18.23
CA ARG A 13 0.28 -8.04 18.45
C ARG A 13 0.22 -8.89 17.18
N ASP A 14 1.29 -9.61 16.88
CA ASP A 14 1.35 -10.53 15.74
C ASP A 14 0.97 -9.83 14.42
N SER A 15 1.39 -8.57 14.27
CA SER A 15 1.19 -7.83 13.02
C SER A 15 1.99 -8.45 11.89
N GLY A 16 1.27 -8.85 10.84
CA GLY A 16 1.81 -9.30 9.56
C GLY A 16 1.94 -8.17 8.54
N ALA A 17 1.73 -6.91 8.95
CA ALA A 17 1.79 -5.78 8.05
C ALA A 17 3.21 -5.57 7.50
N THR A 18 3.30 -5.52 6.17
CA THR A 18 4.54 -5.21 5.48
C THR A 18 4.68 -3.70 5.30
N PRO A 19 5.83 -3.09 5.64
CA PRO A 19 6.06 -1.67 5.38
C PRO A 19 6.01 -1.38 3.87
N VAL A 20 5.25 -0.36 3.49
CA VAL A 20 5.17 0.10 2.09
C VAL A 20 5.55 1.57 2.00
N PRO A 21 6.35 1.97 1.00
CA PRO A 21 7.05 1.14 -0.02
C PRO A 21 8.19 0.31 0.56
N GLU A 22 8.75 -0.72 -0.08
CA GLU A 22 9.97 -1.36 0.45
C GLU A 22 11.19 -0.46 0.22
N VAL A 23 11.98 -0.19 1.27
CA VAL A 23 13.27 0.52 1.13
C VAL A 23 14.38 -0.52 0.94
N PRO A 24 15.19 -0.44 -0.14
CA PRO A 24 16.35 -1.32 -0.29
C PRO A 24 17.29 -1.22 0.91
N VAL A 25 17.87 -2.36 1.32
CA VAL A 25 18.69 -2.53 2.55
C VAL A 25 19.86 -1.53 2.67
N ASN A 26 20.30 -0.93 1.57
CA ASN A 26 21.41 0.03 1.50
C ASN A 26 20.98 1.45 1.12
N ARG A 27 19.69 1.79 1.23
CA ARG A 27 19.20 3.13 0.90
C ARG A 27 18.70 3.83 2.15
N GLN A 28 19.34 4.95 2.50
CA GLN A 28 18.76 5.87 3.48
C GLN A 28 17.71 6.75 2.80
N SER A 29 16.51 6.77 3.36
CA SER A 29 15.45 7.67 2.92
C SER A 29 15.79 9.10 3.37
N PHE A 30 16.08 9.97 2.41
CA PHE A 30 16.23 11.40 2.64
C PHE A 30 15.01 12.12 2.08
N ALA A 31 14.33 12.90 2.91
CA ALA A 31 13.29 13.83 2.45
C ALA A 31 13.98 15.04 1.79
N GLY A 32 14.35 14.89 0.51
CA GLY A 32 15.03 15.93 -0.25
C GLY A 32 14.07 16.92 -0.92
N GLU A 33 12.84 16.50 -1.19
CA GLU A 33 11.86 17.28 -1.95
C GLU A 33 10.46 17.14 -1.35
N SER A 34 9.67 18.20 -1.50
CA SER A 34 8.23 18.19 -1.19
C SER A 34 7.46 18.30 -2.49
N HIS A 35 6.65 17.29 -2.80
CA HIS A 35 5.75 17.32 -3.93
C HIS A 35 4.35 17.74 -3.45
N HIS A 36 3.83 18.82 -4.02
CA HIS A 36 2.46 19.25 -3.79
C HIS A 36 1.57 18.74 -4.92
N HIS A 37 0.55 17.95 -4.57
CA HIS A 37 -0.50 17.53 -5.49
C HIS A 37 -1.84 17.92 -4.90
N GLU A 38 -2.69 18.56 -5.70
CA GLU A 38 -4.00 19.03 -5.28
C GLU A 38 -5.08 18.39 -6.15
N THR A 39 -6.10 17.83 -5.50
CA THR A 39 -7.26 17.25 -6.18
C THR A 39 -8.50 18.05 -5.79
N ILE A 40 -8.90 18.98 -6.65
CA ILE A 40 -9.92 20.01 -6.38
C ILE A 40 -11.36 19.46 -6.49
N LYS A 41 -11.54 18.22 -6.98
CA LYS A 41 -12.88 17.64 -7.27
C LYS A 41 -12.98 16.20 -6.80
N LEU A 42 -12.58 15.92 -5.57
CA LEU A 42 -12.80 14.62 -4.97
C LEU A 42 -14.30 14.48 -4.70
N ARG A 43 -14.96 13.53 -5.38
CA ARG A 43 -16.36 13.21 -5.13
C ARG A 43 -16.43 12.17 -4.03
N TRP A 44 -17.04 12.51 -2.91
CA TRP A 44 -17.18 11.58 -1.80
C TRP A 44 -18.24 10.53 -2.14
N PRO A 45 -17.98 9.24 -1.83
CA PRO A 45 -18.94 8.18 -2.08
C PRO A 45 -20.17 8.37 -1.18
N ASN A 46 -21.36 8.17 -1.72
CA ASN A 46 -22.58 8.12 -0.91
C ASN A 46 -22.71 6.75 -0.24
N ILE A 47 -22.21 6.62 1.00
CA ILE A 47 -22.25 5.38 1.77
C ILE A 47 -23.45 5.41 2.70
N ALA A 48 -24.37 4.45 2.55
CA ALA A 48 -25.55 4.35 3.40
C ALA A 48 -25.17 4.31 4.90
N GLY A 49 -25.69 5.27 5.66
CA GLY A 49 -25.37 5.43 7.09
C GLY A 49 -24.17 6.34 7.40
N TYR A 50 -23.53 6.92 6.39
CA TYR A 50 -22.50 7.96 6.54
C TYR A 50 -23.00 9.27 5.92
N GLU A 51 -23.34 10.23 6.76
CA GLU A 51 -23.26 11.64 6.40
C GLU A 51 -21.78 12.05 6.59
N TRP A 52 -21.24 12.94 5.77
CA TRP A 52 -19.82 13.36 5.83
C TRP A 52 -19.70 14.72 6.53
N PRO A 53 -19.96 14.86 7.84
CA PRO A 53 -20.20 16.16 8.45
C PRO A 53 -18.86 16.76 8.96
N THR A 54 -17.79 15.96 9.00
CA THR A 54 -16.49 16.29 9.59
C THR A 54 -15.32 15.68 8.79
N SER A 55 -14.13 16.30 8.84
CA SER A 55 -12.89 15.69 8.31
C SER A 55 -12.57 14.32 8.89
N TYR A 56 -13.13 13.97 10.06
CA TYR A 56 -12.88 12.69 10.69
C TYR A 56 -13.55 11.53 9.95
N ASP A 57 -14.76 11.74 9.44
CA ASP A 57 -15.48 10.72 8.67
C ASP A 57 -14.86 10.57 7.28
N ALA A 58 -14.54 11.69 6.63
CA ALA A 58 -13.77 11.71 5.40
C ALA A 58 -12.42 10.98 5.54
N ALA A 59 -11.78 11.10 6.71
CA ALA A 59 -10.51 10.44 6.98
C ALA A 59 -10.61 8.92 6.91
N THR A 60 -11.70 8.36 7.41
CA THR A 60 -11.92 6.92 7.42
C THR A 60 -11.93 6.35 6.00
N ILE A 61 -12.52 7.07 5.03
CA ILE A 61 -12.52 6.62 3.63
C ILE A 61 -11.16 6.74 2.99
N VAL A 62 -10.43 7.83 3.24
CA VAL A 62 -9.06 7.96 2.71
C VAL A 62 -8.17 6.84 3.27
N GLN A 63 -8.33 6.51 4.55
CA GLN A 63 -7.63 5.39 5.19
C GLN A 63 -8.02 4.05 4.59
N LEU A 64 -9.32 3.80 4.39
CA LEU A 64 -9.80 2.56 3.78
C LEU A 64 -9.30 2.43 2.34
N ALA A 65 -9.37 3.49 1.54
CA ALA A 65 -8.87 3.52 0.17
C ALA A 65 -7.36 3.23 0.13
N TRP A 66 -6.59 3.83 1.03
CA TRP A 66 -5.17 3.54 1.17
C TRP A 66 -4.92 2.09 1.60
N ALA A 67 -5.68 1.57 2.56
CA ALA A 67 -5.55 0.18 3.01
C ALA A 67 -5.84 -0.80 1.87
N LEU A 68 -6.88 -0.55 1.06
CA LEU A 68 -7.20 -1.35 -0.13
C LEU A 68 -6.06 -1.33 -1.16
N LEU A 69 -5.49 -0.14 -1.41
CA LEU A 69 -4.34 0.00 -2.30
C LEU A 69 -3.14 -0.82 -1.82
N VAL A 70 -2.79 -0.70 -0.54
CA VAL A 70 -1.67 -1.46 0.04
C VAL A 70 -1.97 -2.96 0.03
N ALA A 71 -3.21 -3.36 0.31
CA ALA A 71 -3.59 -4.77 0.31
C ALA A 71 -3.50 -5.41 -1.07
N GLN A 72 -3.93 -4.71 -2.11
CA GLN A 72 -3.76 -5.17 -3.49
C GLN A 72 -2.28 -5.16 -3.92
N TYR A 73 -1.51 -4.16 -3.48
CA TYR A 73 -0.09 -4.05 -3.82
C TYR A 73 0.78 -5.13 -3.16
N THR A 74 0.50 -5.46 -1.90
CA THR A 74 1.31 -6.39 -1.10
C THR A 74 0.76 -7.82 -1.07
N GLY A 75 -0.51 -8.02 -1.45
CA GLY A 75 -1.22 -9.27 -1.25
C GLY A 75 -1.58 -9.57 0.23
N SER A 76 -1.32 -8.65 1.16
CA SER A 76 -1.66 -8.79 2.58
C SER A 76 -3.01 -8.15 2.89
N THR A 77 -3.82 -8.78 3.73
CA THR A 77 -5.02 -8.14 4.31
C THR A 77 -4.76 -7.51 5.67
N ASP A 78 -3.57 -7.67 6.22
CA ASP A 78 -3.14 -7.04 7.46
C ASP A 78 -2.27 -5.84 7.13
N ILE A 79 -2.81 -4.64 7.32
CA ILE A 79 -2.21 -3.38 6.87
C ILE A 79 -1.98 -2.47 8.05
N ALA A 80 -0.79 -1.90 8.14
CA ALA A 80 -0.50 -0.87 9.10
C ALA A 80 -0.19 0.47 8.43
N MET A 81 -0.70 1.54 9.02
CA MET A 81 -0.45 2.89 8.57
C MET A 81 -0.28 3.84 9.76
N ARG A 82 0.43 4.94 9.54
CA ARG A 82 0.61 5.98 10.55
C ARG A 82 -0.43 7.09 10.35
N ARG A 83 -1.20 7.38 11.40
CA ARG A 83 -2.15 8.49 11.43
C ARG A 83 -1.61 9.62 12.29
N ALA A 84 -1.69 10.85 11.77
CA ALA A 84 -1.53 12.06 12.57
C ALA A 84 -2.88 12.57 13.08
N GLY A 85 -2.95 12.88 14.38
CA GLY A 85 -4.10 13.49 15.04
C GLY A 85 -3.62 14.64 15.94
N GLY A 86 -3.83 15.89 15.50
CA GLY A 86 -3.27 17.05 16.19
C GLY A 86 -1.75 17.03 16.21
N LYS A 87 -1.15 16.96 17.42
CA LYS A 87 0.31 16.83 17.60
C LYS A 87 0.78 15.39 17.80
N CYS A 88 -0.15 14.43 17.90
CA CYS A 88 0.17 13.04 18.14
C CYS A 88 0.22 12.27 16.83
N VAL A 89 1.10 11.28 16.77
CA VAL A 89 1.19 10.40 15.62
C VAL A 89 1.35 8.97 16.10
N PHE A 90 0.52 8.06 15.58
CA PHE A 90 0.36 6.72 16.11
C PHE A 90 0.06 5.68 15.02
N PRO A 91 0.41 4.40 15.24
CA PRO A 91 0.00 3.29 14.39
C PRO A 91 -1.51 3.12 14.36
N ILE A 92 -2.01 2.72 13.20
CA ILE A 92 -3.32 2.11 13.02
C ILE A 92 -3.11 0.84 12.21
N ARG A 93 -3.53 -0.30 12.79
CA ARG A 93 -3.59 -1.58 12.11
C ARG A 93 -5.01 -1.83 11.62
N ILE A 94 -5.15 -2.22 10.36
CA ILE A 94 -6.41 -2.48 9.67
C ILE A 94 -6.33 -3.91 9.14
N GLN A 95 -7.25 -4.75 9.60
CA GLN A 95 -7.42 -6.10 9.08
C GLN A 95 -8.60 -6.09 8.12
N LEU A 96 -8.32 -6.27 6.83
CA LEU A 96 -9.32 -6.33 5.79
C LEU A 96 -9.85 -7.76 5.61
N ASN A 97 -11.11 -7.86 5.23
CA ASN A 97 -11.70 -9.07 4.72
C ASN A 97 -12.39 -8.73 3.39
N TRP A 98 -11.97 -9.39 2.31
CA TRP A 98 -12.47 -9.16 0.95
C TRP A 98 -13.97 -9.47 0.76
N ASP A 99 -14.59 -10.17 1.71
CA ASP A 99 -16.04 -10.39 1.74
C ASP A 99 -16.85 -9.29 2.42
N MET A 100 -16.18 -8.38 3.14
CA MET A 100 -16.86 -7.22 3.73
C MET A 100 -17.32 -6.24 2.66
N THR A 101 -18.41 -5.55 2.97
CA THR A 101 -18.86 -4.39 2.21
C THR A 101 -18.02 -3.15 2.53
N ILE A 102 -18.04 -2.15 1.65
CA ILE A 102 -17.41 -0.84 1.90
C ILE A 102 -17.93 -0.22 3.21
N ALA A 103 -19.23 -0.31 3.49
CA ALA A 103 -19.82 0.23 4.72
C ALA A 103 -19.29 -0.46 5.99
N GLU A 104 -19.19 -1.80 5.98
CA GLU A 104 -18.66 -2.56 7.10
C GLU A 104 -17.18 -2.25 7.34
N ALA A 105 -16.40 -2.19 6.26
CA ALA A 105 -14.97 -1.88 6.33
C ALA A 105 -14.74 -0.44 6.83
N SER A 106 -15.54 0.52 6.35
CA SER A 106 -15.49 1.91 6.80
C SER A 106 -15.78 2.00 8.30
N ARG A 107 -16.81 1.30 8.78
CA ARG A 107 -17.14 1.27 10.22
C ARG A 107 -16.01 0.67 11.05
N ALA A 108 -15.40 -0.43 10.60
CA ALA A 108 -14.29 -1.06 11.29
C ALA A 108 -13.05 -0.14 11.37
N VAL A 109 -12.68 0.50 10.26
CA VAL A 109 -11.56 1.45 10.20
C VAL A 109 -11.83 2.68 11.08
N GLY A 110 -13.05 3.20 11.03
CA GLY A 110 -13.49 4.33 11.87
C GLY A 110 -13.42 4.00 13.36
N GLU A 111 -13.88 2.82 13.77
CA GLU A 111 -13.78 2.32 15.15
C GLU A 111 -12.32 2.24 15.60
N GLN A 112 -11.49 1.55 14.82
CA GLN A 112 -10.07 1.39 15.13
C GLN A 112 -9.38 2.75 15.29
N SER A 113 -9.65 3.69 14.37
CA SER A 113 -9.05 5.01 14.44
C SER A 113 -9.48 5.82 15.67
N ARG A 114 -10.69 5.58 16.20
CA ARG A 114 -11.20 6.27 17.39
C ARG A 114 -10.59 5.72 18.66
N GLN A 115 -10.49 4.38 18.75
CA GLN A 115 -9.84 3.71 19.87
C GLN A 115 -8.37 4.10 19.95
N SER A 116 -7.63 4.01 18.83
CA SER A 116 -6.23 4.43 18.77
C SER A 116 -6.04 5.90 19.16
N MET A 117 -6.96 6.80 18.75
CA MET A 117 -6.90 8.21 19.14
C MET A 117 -7.12 8.40 20.66
N ALA A 118 -8.09 7.70 21.26
CA ALA A 118 -8.37 7.78 22.69
C ALA A 118 -7.16 7.36 23.55
N HIS A 119 -6.41 6.34 23.12
CA HIS A 119 -5.20 5.85 23.79
C HIS A 119 -3.91 6.58 23.38
N SER A 120 -3.99 7.53 22.43
CA SER A 120 -2.83 8.30 21.95
C SER A 120 -2.46 9.51 22.82
N ALA A 121 -3.37 10.00 23.67
CA ALA A 121 -3.15 11.20 24.47
C ALA A 121 -2.02 11.04 25.50
N ASN A 122 -1.83 9.82 26.01
CA ASN A 122 -0.85 9.51 27.05
C ASN A 122 0.37 8.74 26.51
N CYS A 123 0.38 8.35 25.23
CA CYS A 123 1.43 7.52 24.65
C CYS A 123 2.10 8.22 23.48
N HIS A 124 3.34 8.67 23.69
CA HIS A 124 4.19 9.19 22.62
C HIS A 124 4.63 8.03 21.72
N LEU A 125 4.86 8.28 20.43
CA LEU A 125 5.29 7.23 19.50
C LEU A 125 6.53 6.47 19.99
N GLY A 126 7.48 7.17 20.64
CA GLY A 126 8.65 6.54 21.26
C GLY A 126 8.29 5.54 22.36
N ASN A 127 7.25 5.81 23.14
CA ASN A 127 6.76 4.91 24.18
C ASN A 127 6.13 3.68 23.53
N ILE A 128 5.22 3.86 22.56
CA ILE A 128 4.58 2.76 21.81
C ILE A 128 5.66 1.85 21.21
N ARG A 129 6.67 2.44 20.55
CA ARG A 129 7.80 1.71 19.94
C ARG A 129 8.60 0.86 20.93
N SER A 130 8.60 1.21 22.21
CA SER A 130 9.38 0.51 23.25
C SER A 130 8.64 -0.67 23.90
N LEU A 131 7.33 -0.82 23.68
CA LEU A 131 6.50 -1.81 24.40
C LEU A 131 6.80 -3.26 24.01
N SER A 132 7.01 -3.53 22.72
CA SER A 132 7.27 -4.89 22.20
C SER A 132 8.04 -4.86 20.88
N ALA A 133 8.42 -6.05 20.38
CA ALA A 133 9.02 -6.17 19.05
C ALA A 133 8.03 -5.79 17.93
N ASP A 134 6.76 -6.15 18.10
CA ASP A 134 5.70 -5.86 17.13
C ASP A 134 5.41 -4.36 17.12
N THR A 135 5.22 -3.74 18.29
CA THR A 135 5.00 -2.29 18.36
C THR A 135 6.19 -1.51 17.81
N ARG A 136 7.42 -2.03 17.93
CA ARG A 136 8.61 -1.43 17.32
C ARG A 136 8.54 -1.48 15.80
N ARG A 137 8.23 -2.65 15.23
CA ARG A 137 8.12 -2.87 13.79
C ARG A 137 7.06 -1.96 13.20
N GLU A 138 5.89 -1.92 13.84
CA GLU A 138 4.80 -1.06 13.41
C GLU A 138 5.21 0.41 13.49
N CYS A 139 5.95 0.85 14.51
CA CYS A 139 6.38 2.24 14.62
C CYS A 139 7.41 2.72 13.58
N ASP A 140 8.06 1.83 12.81
CA ASP A 140 9.08 2.14 11.80
C ASP A 140 8.48 2.38 10.39
N PHE A 141 7.46 3.23 10.33
CA PHE A 141 6.73 3.54 9.09
C PHE A 141 7.49 4.46 8.13
N GLN A 142 7.03 4.46 6.87
CA GLN A 142 7.61 5.26 5.79
C GLN A 142 6.76 6.44 5.32
N PHE A 143 5.45 6.39 5.56
CA PHE A 143 4.55 7.49 5.25
C PHE A 143 3.65 7.79 6.44
N THR A 144 3.15 9.02 6.53
CA THR A 144 2.18 9.46 7.53
C THR A 144 1.02 10.13 6.83
N LEU A 145 -0.20 9.68 7.10
CA LEU A 145 -1.40 10.33 6.61
C LEU A 145 -1.84 11.42 7.59
N THR A 146 -1.88 12.66 7.11
CA THR A 146 -2.36 13.83 7.88
C THR A 146 -3.61 14.35 7.23
N ILE A 147 -4.68 14.52 8.02
CA ILE A 147 -5.99 14.93 7.52
C ILE A 147 -6.39 16.17 8.30
N ARG A 148 -6.78 17.21 7.58
CA ARG A 148 -7.13 18.52 8.14
C ARG A 148 -8.43 18.98 7.49
N ASP A 149 -9.34 19.54 8.28
CA ASP A 149 -10.47 20.28 7.73
C ASP A 149 -9.94 21.48 6.94
N SER A 150 -10.29 21.55 5.65
CA SER A 150 -10.39 22.82 4.95
C SER A 150 -11.84 23.27 5.06
N LEU A 151 -12.08 24.45 5.63
CA LEU A 151 -13.40 25.08 5.66
C LEU A 151 -13.86 25.34 4.22
N ASP A 152 -14.63 24.43 3.62
CA ASP A 152 -15.45 24.74 2.45
C ASP A 152 -16.66 23.78 2.32
N PRO A 153 -17.90 24.27 2.42
CA PRO A 153 -19.11 23.43 2.56
C PRO A 153 -19.80 23.16 1.21
N ALA A 154 -19.10 22.59 0.23
CA ALA A 154 -19.73 22.16 -1.01
C ALA A 154 -19.05 20.92 -1.59
N SER A 155 -19.60 19.73 -1.31
CA SER A 155 -19.21 18.51 -2.01
C SER A 155 -20.39 17.90 -2.76
N ASP A 156 -20.21 17.76 -4.08
CA ASP A 156 -21.04 16.94 -4.95
C ASP A 156 -20.73 15.46 -4.69
N LEU A 157 -21.75 14.69 -4.34
CA LEU A 157 -21.66 13.26 -4.05
C LEU A 157 -21.53 12.45 -5.35
N ALA A 158 -20.58 11.51 -5.39
CA ALA A 158 -20.59 10.44 -6.40
C ALA A 158 -21.26 9.20 -5.83
N VAL A 159 -21.85 8.42 -6.73
CA VAL A 159 -22.50 7.15 -6.40
C VAL A 159 -21.45 6.05 -6.51
N GLU A 160 -20.91 5.62 -5.38
CA GLU A 160 -20.45 4.24 -5.22
C GLU A 160 -21.42 3.54 -4.27
N ASP A 161 -21.85 2.32 -4.63
CA ASP A 161 -22.83 1.59 -3.84
C ASP A 161 -22.16 1.07 -2.56
N ALA A 162 -22.65 1.52 -1.41
CA ALA A 162 -22.23 1.10 -0.08
C ALA A 162 -22.24 -0.42 0.13
N ALA A 163 -23.09 -1.13 -0.63
CA ALA A 163 -23.22 -2.59 -0.61
C ALA A 163 -22.13 -3.32 -1.44
N THR A 164 -21.31 -2.58 -2.20
CA THR A 164 -20.19 -3.15 -2.96
C THR A 164 -19.22 -3.84 -2.01
N ARG A 165 -18.80 -5.06 -2.35
CA ARG A 165 -17.79 -5.78 -1.58
C ARG A 165 -16.40 -5.25 -1.93
N LEU A 166 -15.47 -5.31 -0.98
CA LEU A 166 -14.09 -4.84 -1.21
C LEU A 166 -13.42 -5.54 -2.40
N ARG A 167 -13.73 -6.82 -2.64
CA ARG A 167 -13.22 -7.59 -3.80
C ARG A 167 -13.64 -7.04 -5.16
N ASP A 168 -14.74 -6.30 -5.21
CA ASP A 168 -15.33 -5.79 -6.45
C ASP A 168 -14.89 -4.34 -6.75
N VAL A 169 -14.09 -3.73 -5.86
CA VAL A 169 -13.55 -2.38 -6.04
C VAL A 169 -12.46 -2.39 -7.10
N ASN A 170 -12.70 -1.71 -8.21
CA ASN A 170 -11.70 -1.54 -9.26
C ASN A 170 -10.71 -0.43 -8.91
N LEU A 171 -9.51 -0.80 -8.46
CA LEU A 171 -8.44 0.15 -8.16
C LEU A 171 -7.71 0.69 -9.40
N LEU A 172 -7.91 0.06 -10.57
CA LEU A 172 -7.24 0.48 -11.80
C LEU A 172 -8.10 1.50 -12.54
N SER A 173 -7.62 2.73 -12.64
CA SER A 173 -8.28 3.76 -13.43
C SER A 173 -8.35 3.35 -14.91
N SER A 174 -9.33 3.89 -15.65
CA SER A 174 -9.45 3.62 -17.10
C SER A 174 -8.18 4.04 -17.85
N ASP A 175 -7.54 5.13 -17.42
CA ASP A 175 -6.30 5.64 -18.01
C ASP A 175 -5.12 4.70 -17.73
N ASP A 176 -4.96 4.25 -16.49
CA ASP A 176 -3.91 3.28 -16.13
C ASP A 176 -4.12 1.94 -16.83
N ARG A 177 -5.38 1.51 -16.99
CA ARG A 177 -5.69 0.32 -17.79
C ARG A 177 -5.29 0.50 -19.24
N CYS A 178 -5.54 1.66 -19.84
CA CYS A 178 -5.08 1.97 -21.19
C CYS A 178 -3.54 1.90 -21.29
N ARG A 179 -2.84 2.44 -20.29
CA ARG A 179 -1.36 2.37 -20.20
C ARG A 179 -0.87 0.92 -20.07
N VAL A 180 -1.43 0.12 -19.17
CA VAL A 180 -1.07 -1.30 -19.02
C VAL A 180 -1.32 -2.08 -20.32
N LEU A 181 -2.44 -1.84 -20.98
CA LEU A 181 -2.74 -2.46 -22.28
C LEU A 181 -1.75 -2.01 -23.36
N SER A 182 -1.30 -0.75 -23.34
CA SER A 182 -0.27 -0.28 -24.27
C SER A 182 1.07 -0.98 -24.08
N TYR A 183 1.47 -1.26 -22.83
CA TYR A 183 2.71 -2.01 -22.55
C TYR A 183 2.62 -3.49 -22.97
N ASN A 184 1.42 -4.07 -22.91
CA ASN A 184 1.17 -5.47 -23.32
C ASN A 184 0.70 -5.59 -24.78
N ALA A 185 0.70 -4.50 -25.56
CA ALA A 185 0.16 -4.49 -26.92
C ALA A 185 1.05 -5.28 -27.90
N GLU A 186 2.35 -5.36 -27.63
CA GLU A 186 3.32 -6.08 -28.46
C GLU A 186 3.63 -7.45 -27.85
N VAL A 187 3.05 -8.50 -28.44
CA VAL A 187 3.38 -9.88 -28.10
C VAL A 187 4.57 -10.31 -28.97
N PRO A 188 5.72 -10.69 -28.38
CA PRO A 188 6.84 -11.19 -29.16
C PRO A 188 6.42 -12.39 -30.02
N PRO A 189 6.91 -12.49 -31.27
CA PRO A 189 6.58 -13.61 -32.13
C PRO A 189 7.01 -14.92 -31.47
N ARG A 190 6.17 -15.95 -31.63
CA ARG A 190 6.51 -17.29 -31.19
C ARG A 190 7.66 -17.83 -32.05
N ILE A 191 8.73 -18.24 -31.39
CA ILE A 191 9.89 -18.89 -31.99
C ILE A 191 9.64 -20.40 -31.86
N ASP A 192 9.36 -21.08 -32.98
CA ASP A 192 9.12 -22.53 -33.03
C ASP A 192 10.43 -23.33 -33.19
N GLU A 193 11.54 -22.76 -32.70
CA GLU A 193 12.82 -23.44 -32.56
C GLU A 193 13.11 -23.76 -31.09
N THR A 194 13.81 -24.88 -30.88
CA THR A 194 14.38 -25.22 -29.58
C THR A 194 15.62 -24.37 -29.31
N VAL A 195 15.92 -24.13 -28.02
CA VAL A 195 17.16 -23.44 -27.59
C VAL A 195 18.39 -24.06 -28.24
N TYR A 196 18.43 -25.39 -28.38
CA TYR A 196 19.52 -26.10 -29.05
C TYR A 196 19.69 -25.70 -30.52
N GLN A 197 18.59 -25.59 -31.28
CA GLN A 197 18.65 -25.19 -32.69
C GLN A 197 19.14 -23.75 -32.85
N LEU A 198 18.75 -22.86 -31.94
CA LEU A 198 19.21 -21.46 -31.94
C LEU A 198 20.71 -21.37 -31.64
N LEU A 199 21.21 -22.17 -30.68
CA LEU A 199 22.63 -22.26 -30.38
C LEU A 199 23.43 -22.81 -31.58
N ALA A 200 22.95 -23.88 -32.20
CA ALA A 200 23.60 -24.46 -33.39
C ALA A 200 23.65 -23.49 -34.58
N GLN A 201 22.56 -22.74 -34.83
CA GLN A 201 22.55 -21.69 -35.88
C GLN A 201 23.54 -20.56 -35.57
N GLN A 202 23.66 -20.17 -34.29
CA GLN A 202 24.55 -19.11 -33.88
C GLN A 202 26.02 -19.53 -33.98
N ALA A 203 26.35 -20.77 -33.58
CA ALA A 203 27.67 -21.37 -33.76
C ALA A 203 28.05 -21.43 -35.25
N ALA A 204 27.14 -21.88 -36.12
CA ALA A 204 27.37 -21.91 -37.56
C ALA A 204 27.58 -20.51 -38.19
N LYS A 205 26.91 -19.48 -37.66
CA LYS A 205 27.07 -18.08 -38.13
C LYS A 205 28.35 -17.42 -37.62
N ARG A 206 28.87 -17.84 -36.46
CA ARG A 206 30.04 -17.24 -35.81
C ARG A 206 30.96 -18.31 -35.20
N PRO A 207 31.56 -19.16 -36.05
CA PRO A 207 32.36 -20.30 -35.57
C PRO A 207 33.60 -19.87 -34.78
N GLU A 208 34.16 -18.70 -35.07
CA GLU A 208 35.38 -18.20 -34.41
C GLU A 208 35.10 -17.26 -33.23
N SER A 209 33.83 -17.00 -32.89
CA SER A 209 33.53 -16.17 -31.71
C SER A 209 33.60 -17.02 -30.44
N GLN A 210 34.24 -16.48 -29.41
CA GLN A 210 34.33 -17.14 -28.12
C GLN A 210 32.92 -17.38 -27.53
N ALA A 211 32.56 -18.64 -27.35
CA ALA A 211 31.23 -19.04 -26.88
C ALA A 211 31.16 -19.15 -25.34
N LEU A 212 32.24 -19.60 -24.71
CA LEU A 212 32.36 -19.77 -23.27
C LEU A 212 33.71 -19.22 -22.78
N ASP A 213 33.68 -18.43 -21.71
CA ASP A 213 34.87 -17.95 -20.99
C ASP A 213 34.78 -18.45 -19.54
N ALA A 214 35.68 -19.36 -19.17
CA ALA A 214 35.77 -19.88 -17.82
C ALA A 214 37.18 -19.60 -17.26
N CYS A 215 37.28 -19.43 -15.93
CA CYS A 215 38.53 -19.06 -15.27
C CYS A 215 39.66 -20.11 -15.40
N ASP A 216 39.35 -21.32 -15.86
CA ASP A 216 40.26 -22.45 -16.09
C ASP A 216 40.49 -22.77 -17.59
N GLY A 217 39.92 -22.00 -18.52
CA GLY A 217 40.21 -22.13 -19.96
C GLY A 217 39.10 -21.61 -20.88
N GLN A 218 39.43 -21.47 -22.17
CA GLN A 218 38.51 -21.03 -23.22
C GLN A 218 38.18 -22.18 -24.17
N ALA A 219 36.90 -22.30 -24.54
CA ALA A 219 36.41 -23.27 -25.54
C ALA A 219 35.75 -22.55 -26.71
N ILE A 220 36.14 -22.96 -27.92
CA ILE A 220 35.54 -22.58 -29.21
C ILE A 220 34.69 -23.77 -29.67
N GLU A 221 33.41 -23.52 -29.95
CA GLU A 221 32.47 -24.56 -30.43
C GLU A 221 32.70 -24.81 -31.92
N ASN A 222 33.11 -26.03 -32.29
CA ASN A 222 33.23 -26.51 -33.68
C ASN A 222 32.06 -27.42 -34.04
#